data_AF-A0A828XZX0-F1
#
_entry.id   AF-A0A828XZX0-F1
#
_cell.length_a   1.000
_cell.length_b   1.000
_cell.length_c   1.000
_cell.angle_alpha   90.00
_cell.angle_beta   90.00
_cell.angle_gamma   90.00
#
_symmetry.space_group_name_H-M   'P 1'
#
loop_
_entity.id
_entity.type
_entity.pdbx_description
1 polymer ?
#
loop_
_entity_poly.entity_id
_entity_poly.type
_entity_poly.pdbx_seq_one_letter_code
_entity_poly.pdbx_strand_id
1 'polypeptide(L)' 'MTTAEKLRIEGEIKTKIDIARNMFKEGFELNVVLRITGLTEQELKDHGLL' A
#
# COMPACT_ATOMS: atom_id res chain seq x y z
N MET A 1 11.60 -18.79 -1.99
CA MET A 1 11.88 -17.36 -1.86
C MET A 1 13.19 -17.20 -1.11
N THR A 2 14.15 -16.52 -1.71
CA THR A 2 15.43 -16.20 -1.07
C THR A 2 15.25 -15.02 -0.12
N THR A 3 16.19 -14.83 0.82
CA THR A 3 16.17 -13.68 1.74
C THR A 3 16.16 -12.34 1.01
N ALA A 4 16.84 -12.23 -0.14
CA ALA A 4 16.87 -11.03 -0.96
C ALA A 4 15.51 -10.72 -1.62
N GLU A 5 14.82 -11.75 -2.12
CA GLU A 5 13.47 -11.59 -2.68
C GLU A 5 12.47 -11.13 -1.61
N LYS A 6 12.56 -11.66 -0.39
CA LYS A 6 11.71 -11.26 0.73
C LYS A 6 11.88 -9.78 1.06
N LEU A 7 13.13 -9.31 1.20
CA LEU A 7 13.44 -7.91 1.51
C LEU A 7 12.95 -6.94 0.42
N ARG A 8 13.07 -7.33 -0.86
CA ARG A 8 12.55 -6.51 -1.97
C ARG A 8 11.04 -6.38 -1.90
N ILE A 9 10.32 -7.47 -1.66
CA ILE A 9 8.86 -7.49 -1.55
C ILE A 9 8.40 -6.65 -0.35
N GLU A 10 9.05 -6.78 0.80
CA GLU A 10 8.74 -5.99 2.00
C GLU A 10 8.95 -4.47 1.76
N GLY A 11 10.03 -4.09 1.07
CA GLY A 11 10.30 -2.70 0.70
C GLY A 11 9.27 -2.13 -0.28
N GLU A 12 8.85 -2.91 -1.28
CA GLU A 12 7.81 -2.52 -2.24
C GLU A 12 6.45 -2.33 -1.55
N ILE A 13 6.07 -3.24 -0.64
CA ILE A 13 4.82 -3.13 0.14
C ILE A 13 4.85 -1.88 1.01
N LYS A 14 5.94 -1.63 1.75
CA LYS A 14 6.06 -0.45 2.60
C LYS A 14 5.91 0.86 1.81
N THR A 15 6.52 0.92 0.63
CA THR A 15 6.42 2.09 -0.27
C THR A 15 4.98 2.32 -0.72
N LYS A 16 4.24 1.26 -1.09
CA LYS A 16 2.83 1.38 -1.50
C LYS A 16 1.93 1.86 -0.36
N ILE A 17 2.15 1.40 0.87
CA ILE A 17 1.38 1.83 2.05
C ILE A 17 1.61 3.31 2.36
N ASP A 18 2.84 3.79 2.25
CA ASP A 18 3.15 5.22 2.47
C ASP A 18 2.52 6.11 1.40
N ILE A 19 2.50 5.65 0.14
CA ILE A 19 1.79 6.33 -0.95
C ILE A 19 0.29 6.37 -0.66
N ALA A 20 -0.34 5.23 -0.32
CA ALA A 20 -1.76 5.17 0.01
C ALA A 20 -2.13 6.12 1.15
N ARG A 21 -1.31 6.16 2.21
CA ARG A 21 -1.51 7.07 3.34
C ARG A 21 -1.50 8.54 2.93
N ASN A 22 -0.56 8.94 2.08
CA ASN A 22 -0.49 10.33 1.60
C ASN A 22 -1.68 10.68 0.70
N MET A 23 -2.08 9.75 -0.18
CA MET A 23 -3.27 9.95 -1.02
C MET A 23 -4.54 10.12 -0.18
N PHE A 24 -4.74 9.31 0.87
CA PHE A 24 -5.89 9.52 1.76
C PHE A 24 -5.84 10.88 2.48
N LYS A 25 -4.66 11.33 2.92
CA LYS A 25 -4.48 12.68 3.50
C LYS A 25 -4.80 13.80 2.50
N GLU A 26 -4.56 13.57 1.23
CA GLU A 26 -4.88 14.50 0.14
C GLU A 26 -6.35 14.40 -0.32
N GLY A 27 -7.15 13.52 0.29
CA GLY A 27 -8.58 13.37 0.01
C GLY A 27 -8.92 12.50 -1.20
N PHE A 28 -7.98 11.65 -1.64
CA PHE A 28 -8.26 10.71 -2.72
C PHE A 28 -9.25 9.62 -2.28
N GLU A 29 -10.19 9.34 -3.18
CA GLU A 29 -11.18 8.26 -3.03
C GLU A 29 -10.53 6.87 -3.01
N LEU A 30 -11.12 5.94 -2.26
CA LEU A 30 -10.63 4.56 -2.10
C LEU A 30 -10.36 3.87 -3.44
N ASN A 31 -11.26 4.01 -4.42
CA ASN A 31 -11.10 3.40 -5.74
C ASN A 31 -9.86 3.93 -6.50
N VAL A 32 -9.46 5.19 -6.29
CA VAL A 32 -8.26 5.79 -6.88
C VAL A 32 -7.01 5.27 -6.17
N VAL A 33 -7.05 5.19 -4.85
CA VAL A 33 -5.95 4.64 -4.03
C VAL A 33 -5.65 3.19 -4.43
N LEU A 34 -6.67 2.34 -4.50
CA LEU A 34 -6.53 0.93 -4.90
C LEU A 34 -5.94 0.81 -6.32
N ARG A 35 -6.44 1.60 -7.28
CA ARG A 35 -5.97 1.56 -8.66
C ARG A 35 -4.52 2.02 -8.82
N ILE A 36 -4.10 3.07 -8.11
CA ILE A 36 -2.75 3.63 -8.22
C ILE A 36 -1.71 2.77 -7.48
N THR A 37 -2.03 2.33 -6.27
CA THR A 37 -1.08 1.57 -5.44
C THR A 37 -1.05 0.09 -5.80
N GLY A 38 -2.12 -0.42 -6.42
CA GLY A 38 -2.32 -1.85 -6.65
C GLY A 38 -2.50 -2.64 -5.36
N LEU A 39 -2.80 -1.96 -4.25
CA LEU A 39 -3.19 -2.60 -3.00
C LEU A 39 -4.64 -3.05 -3.08
N THR A 40 -4.97 -4.03 -2.26
CA THR A 40 -6.31 -4.49 -1.97
C THR A 40 -6.87 -3.73 -0.76
N GLU A 41 -8.20 -3.74 -0.63
CA GLU A 41 -8.86 -3.13 0.54
C GLU A 41 -8.44 -3.80 1.85
N GLN A 42 -8.22 -5.11 1.83
CA GLN A 42 -7.76 -5.85 3.03
C GLN A 42 -6.35 -5.42 3.43
N GLU A 43 -5.42 -5.27 2.48
CA GLU A 43 -4.07 -4.77 2.78
C GLU A 43 -4.10 -3.37 3.40
N LEU A 44 -5.04 -2.51 2.98
CA LEU A 44 -5.22 -1.20 3.62
C LEU A 44 -5.73 -1.30 5.06
N LYS A 45 -6.70 -2.19 5.34
CA LYS A 45 -7.23 -2.45 6.69
C LYS A 45 -6.16 -3.04 7.60
N ASP A 46 -5.38 -4.00 7.11
CA ASP A 46 -4.30 -4.64 7.86
C ASP A 46 -3.21 -3.63 8.29
N HIS A 47 -3.10 -2.51 7.58
CA HIS A 47 -2.18 -1.41 7.88
C HIS A 47 -2.85 -0.18 8.52
N GLY A 48 -4.13 -0.29 8.92
CA GLY A 48 -4.88 0.76 9.62
C GLY A 48 -5.11 2.03 8.80
N LEU A 49 -5.21 1.90 7.47
CA LEU A 49 -5.54 3.01 6.57
C LEU A 49 -7.05 3.12 6.29
N LEU A 50 -7.81 2.06 6.57
CA LEU A 50 -9.27 1.95 6.52
C LEU A 50 -9.77 1.33 7.82
#